data_AF-A0A517SH97-F1
#
_entry.id   AF-A0A517SH97-F1
#
_cell.length_a   1.000
_cell.length_b   1.000
_cell.length_c   1.000
_cell.angle_alpha   90.00
_cell.angle_beta   90.00
_cell.angle_gamma   90.00
#
_symmetry.space_group_name_H-M   'P 1'
#
loop_
_entity.id
_entity.type
_entity.pdbx_description
1 polymer ?
#
loop_
_entity_poly.entity_id
_entity_poly.type
_entity_poly.pdbx_seq_one_letter_code
_entity_poly.pdbx_strand_id
1 'polypeptide(L)'
;MILYHFTALINLPPIIRNGITDGRLPVHRRHGFIRCASLTTEPDHRRQSWYTDTGFDRTRVRLTCDVDAWSVRQIYQRYPTPVRIQRQLVPWEMRGKWFFAASVPPEKLTVEIRHDDYEPVPPDELAGLIHDIDLERQNFRFEAGPHGEIADLIASRSWLVDGPSVPKVLTV
;
A
#
# COMPACT_ATOMS: atom_id res chain seq x y z
N MET A 1 6.61 9.42 -15.02
CA MET A 1 6.41 10.32 -13.84
C MET A 1 6.50 9.44 -12.62
N ILE A 2 7.22 9.88 -11.59
CA ILE A 2 7.35 9.08 -10.38
C ILE A 2 6.17 9.31 -9.44
N LEU A 3 5.50 8.22 -9.08
CA LEU A 3 4.46 8.18 -8.06
C LEU A 3 4.85 7.19 -6.96
N TYR A 4 4.27 7.35 -5.78
CA TYR A 4 4.51 6.50 -4.62
C TYR A 4 3.20 5.82 -4.19
N HIS A 5 3.28 4.55 -3.83
CA HIS A 5 2.22 3.82 -3.14
C HIS A 5 2.69 3.40 -1.77
N PHE A 6 1.90 3.71 -0.74
CA PHE A 6 2.17 3.28 0.63
C PHE A 6 1.28 2.11 0.98
N THR A 7 1.88 1.04 1.50
CA THR A 7 1.15 -0.14 1.94
C THR A 7 1.78 -0.80 3.17
N ALA A 8 1.02 -1.67 3.81
CA ALA A 8 1.51 -2.52 4.89
C ALA A 8 2.34 -3.67 4.33
N LEU A 9 3.30 -4.18 5.12
CA LEU A 9 4.21 -5.25 4.70
C LEU A 9 3.45 -6.52 4.29
N ILE A 10 2.37 -6.83 5.00
CA ILE A 10 1.50 -7.96 4.67
C ILE A 10 0.97 -7.91 3.24
N ASN A 11 0.79 -6.73 2.64
CA ASN A 11 0.27 -6.58 1.29
C ASN A 11 1.34 -6.67 0.20
N LEU A 12 2.63 -6.74 0.55
CA LEU A 12 3.72 -6.71 -0.42
C LEU A 12 3.70 -7.89 -1.40
N PRO A 13 3.56 -9.17 -0.98
CA PRO A 13 3.57 -10.31 -1.91
C PRO A 13 2.55 -10.25 -3.04
N PRO A 14 1.24 -9.99 -2.81
CA PRO A 14 0.27 -9.92 -3.89
C PRO A 14 0.52 -8.74 -4.83
N ILE A 15 1.10 -7.63 -4.33
CA ILE A 15 1.45 -6.47 -5.17
C ILE A 15 2.65 -6.77 -6.06
N ILE A 16 3.69 -7.44 -5.55
CA ILE A 16 4.85 -7.83 -6.38
C ILE A 16 4.46 -8.85 -7.45
N ARG A 17 3.49 -9.71 -7.18
CA ARG A 17 3.00 -10.70 -8.17
C ARG A 17 2.11 -10.09 -9.25
N ASN A 18 1.17 -9.23 -8.84
CA ASN A 18 0.06 -8.82 -9.70
C ASN A 18 0.08 -7.34 -10.08
N GLY A 19 0.95 -6.56 -9.46
CA GLY A 19 0.96 -5.10 -9.54
C GLY A 19 -0.02 -4.47 -8.56
N ILE A 20 -0.07 -3.14 -8.57
CA ILE A 20 -1.02 -2.37 -7.79
C ILE A 20 -2.34 -2.34 -8.56
N THR A 21 -3.20 -3.33 -8.35
CA THR A 21 -4.44 -3.48 -9.13
C THR A 21 -5.70 -3.12 -8.36
N ASP A 22 -5.75 -3.39 -7.06
CA ASP A 22 -7.03 -3.42 -6.31
C ASP A 22 -6.88 -2.94 -4.85
N GLY A 23 -6.31 -1.74 -4.66
CA GLY A 23 -6.20 -1.12 -3.33
C GLY A 23 -7.58 -0.87 -2.71
N ARG A 24 -7.72 -1.02 -1.38
CA ARG A 24 -8.98 -0.74 -0.68
C ARG A 24 -8.84 0.46 0.23
N LEU A 25 -9.63 1.49 -0.07
CA LEU A 25 -9.66 2.70 0.75
C LEU A 25 -10.96 2.79 1.53
N PRO A 26 -10.90 3.04 2.85
CA PRO A 26 -12.09 3.29 3.63
C PRO A 26 -12.70 4.63 3.21
N VAL A 27 -14.01 4.65 2.91
CA VAL A 27 -14.73 5.88 2.56
C VAL A 27 -15.83 6.12 3.59
N HIS A 28 -15.49 6.65 4.76
CA HIS A 28 -16.42 6.83 5.90
C HIS A 28 -17.19 5.55 6.32
N ARG A 29 -17.63 5.47 7.58
CA ARG A 29 -18.37 4.28 8.09
C ARG A 29 -19.67 3.96 7.34
N ARG A 30 -20.22 4.89 6.55
CA ARG A 30 -21.49 4.71 5.81
C ARG A 30 -21.36 4.29 4.35
N HIS A 31 -20.20 4.44 3.70
CA HIS A 31 -20.04 4.11 2.28
C HIS A 31 -19.13 2.91 2.03
N GLY A 32 -18.68 2.23 3.10
CA GLY A 32 -17.87 1.03 3.01
C GLY A 32 -16.47 1.31 2.44
N PHE A 33 -16.04 0.46 1.52
CA PHE A 33 -14.74 0.56 0.87
C PHE A 33 -14.90 0.82 -0.62
N ILE A 34 -13.98 1.60 -1.18
CA ILE A 34 -13.79 1.67 -2.62
C ILE A 34 -12.57 0.84 -3.01
N ARG A 35 -12.66 0.17 -4.15
CA ARG A 35 -11.51 -0.47 -4.79
C ARG A 35 -10.85 0.54 -5.71
N CYS A 36 -9.72 1.06 -5.27
CA CYS A 36 -8.82 1.86 -6.09
C CYS A 36 -7.39 1.76 -5.57
N ALA A 37 -6.45 1.67 -6.50
CA ALA A 37 -5.06 1.98 -6.21
C ALA A 37 -4.93 3.45 -5.78
N SER A 38 -4.11 3.70 -4.77
CA SER A 38 -3.83 5.03 -4.25
C SER A 38 -2.37 5.37 -4.50
N LEU A 39 -2.14 6.36 -5.36
CA LEU A 39 -0.80 6.82 -5.70
C LEU A 39 -0.64 8.27 -5.28
N THR A 40 0.58 8.69 -4.96
CA THR A 40 0.86 10.08 -4.58
C THR A 40 2.18 10.58 -5.14
N THR A 41 2.30 11.88 -5.40
CA THR A 41 3.60 12.54 -5.64
C THR A 41 4.31 12.93 -4.34
N GLU A 42 3.70 12.74 -3.18
CA GLU A 42 4.30 13.04 -1.88
C GLU A 42 5.07 11.83 -1.31
N PRO A 43 6.41 11.85 -1.29
CA PRO A 43 7.22 10.73 -0.82
C PRO A 43 7.33 10.63 0.71
N ASP A 44 6.96 11.69 1.45
CA ASP A 44 7.11 11.74 2.91
C ASP A 44 5.94 11.03 3.60
N HIS A 45 6.25 9.93 4.30
CA HIS A 45 5.27 9.14 5.05
C HIS A 45 4.68 9.91 6.24
N ARG A 46 5.40 10.88 6.81
CA ARG A 46 4.94 11.66 7.98
C ARG A 46 3.73 12.51 7.63
N ARG A 47 3.58 12.85 6.34
CA ARG A 47 2.42 13.57 5.79
C ARG A 47 1.23 12.66 5.47
N GLN A 48 1.37 11.35 5.66
CA GLN A 48 0.35 10.34 5.41
C GLN A 48 -0.27 9.79 6.70
N SER A 49 -0.14 10.48 7.83
CA SER A 49 -0.70 10.04 9.12
C SER A 49 -2.21 9.82 9.12
N TRP A 50 -2.96 10.60 8.31
CA TRP A 50 -4.40 10.41 8.09
C TRP A 50 -4.73 9.11 7.34
N TYR A 51 -3.76 8.54 6.64
CA TYR A 51 -3.88 7.33 5.83
C TYR A 51 -3.55 6.05 6.62
N THR A 52 -2.89 6.18 7.79
CA THR A 52 -2.37 5.06 8.60
C THR A 52 -3.29 4.62 9.74
N ASP A 53 -4.43 5.28 9.96
CA ASP A 53 -5.36 5.00 11.07
C ASP A 53 -6.25 3.76 10.80
N THR A 54 -5.63 2.59 10.65
CA THR A 54 -6.34 1.34 10.27
C THR A 54 -5.87 0.08 11.00
N GLY A 55 -5.20 0.21 12.15
CA GLY A 55 -4.67 -0.94 12.90
C GLY A 55 -3.46 -1.63 12.25
N PHE A 56 -2.98 -1.11 11.11
CA PHE A 56 -1.76 -1.54 10.43
C PHE A 56 -0.91 -0.33 10.07
N ASP A 57 0.41 -0.48 10.12
CA ASP A 57 1.33 0.50 9.56
C ASP A 57 1.34 0.44 8.02
N ARG A 58 0.40 1.15 7.41
CA ARG A 58 0.29 1.31 5.94
C ARG A 58 1.45 2.08 5.33
N THR A 59 2.37 2.61 6.12
CA THR A 59 3.58 3.29 5.64
C THR A 59 4.82 2.41 5.75
N ARG A 60 4.71 1.15 6.18
CA ARG A 60 5.88 0.27 6.30
C ARG A 60 6.59 0.02 4.96
N VAL A 61 5.84 -0.01 3.86
CA VAL A 61 6.38 -0.17 2.51
C VAL A 61 6.04 1.06 1.68
N ARG A 62 7.04 1.58 0.97
CA ARG A 62 6.87 2.54 -0.11
C ARG A 62 7.23 1.87 -1.43
N LEU A 63 6.29 1.88 -2.37
CA LEU A 63 6.55 1.43 -3.74
C LEU A 63 6.72 2.67 -4.61
N THR A 64 7.90 2.80 -5.20
CA THR A 64 8.15 3.80 -6.24
C THR A 64 7.65 3.24 -7.57
N CYS A 65 6.72 3.96 -8.19
CA CYS A 65 5.99 3.55 -9.38
C CYS A 65 6.42 4.45 -10.55
N ASP A 66 7.09 3.88 -11.53
CA ASP A 66 7.41 4.62 -12.75
C ASP A 66 6.28 4.53 -13.78
N VAL A 67 5.36 5.50 -13.70
CA VAL A 67 4.29 5.66 -14.68
C VAL A 67 4.79 6.51 -15.85
N ASP A 68 5.70 5.92 -16.63
CA ASP A 68 6.07 6.48 -17.94
C ASP A 68 4.84 6.67 -18.83
N ALA A 69 4.85 7.79 -19.57
CA ALA A 69 3.86 8.16 -20.59
C ALA A 69 2.45 8.59 -20.13
N TRP A 70 2.16 8.72 -18.83
CA TRP A 70 0.87 9.25 -18.39
C TRP A 70 0.99 10.68 -17.85
N SER A 71 0.29 11.62 -18.50
CA SER A 71 -0.06 12.88 -17.88
C SER A 71 -1.05 12.65 -16.73
N VAL A 72 -1.03 13.55 -15.74
CA VAL A 72 -2.02 13.60 -14.65
C VAL A 72 -3.45 13.47 -15.17
N ARG A 73 -3.77 14.14 -16.28
CA ARG A 73 -5.07 14.07 -16.94
C ARG A 73 -5.41 12.66 -17.43
N GLN A 74 -4.45 11.95 -18.03
CA GLN A 74 -4.65 10.57 -18.50
C GLN A 74 -4.87 9.61 -17.34
N ILE A 75 -4.20 9.81 -16.19
CA ILE A 75 -4.43 9.01 -14.98
C ILE A 75 -5.88 9.15 -14.52
N TYR A 76 -6.40 10.38 -14.41
CA TYR A 76 -7.79 10.62 -14.01
C TYR A 76 -8.83 10.13 -15.04
N GLN A 77 -8.52 10.20 -16.32
CA GLN A 77 -9.42 9.73 -17.39
C GLN A 77 -9.49 8.20 -17.47
N ARG A 78 -8.36 7.51 -17.27
CA ARG A 78 -8.27 6.06 -17.43
C ARG A 78 -8.96 5.31 -16.29
N TYR A 79 -9.10 5.95 -15.13
CA TYR A 79 -9.66 5.31 -13.93
C TYR A 79 -10.42 6.33 -13.07
N PRO A 80 -11.68 6.61 -13.40
CA PRO A 80 -12.43 7.69 -12.77
C PRO A 80 -12.91 7.30 -11.37
N THR A 81 -12.21 7.75 -10.32
CA THR A 81 -12.81 7.83 -8.97
C THR A 81 -13.65 9.11 -8.89
N PRO A 82 -14.92 9.06 -8.45
CA PRO A 82 -15.75 10.26 -8.31
C PRO A 82 -15.10 11.34 -7.45
N VAL A 83 -15.11 12.59 -7.91
CA VAL A 83 -14.46 13.74 -7.23
C VAL A 83 -14.93 13.89 -5.77
N ARG A 84 -16.21 13.62 -5.49
CA ARG A 84 -16.77 13.65 -4.13
C ARG A 84 -16.05 12.66 -3.20
N ILE A 85 -15.71 11.48 -3.70
CA ILE A 85 -15.01 10.45 -2.95
C ILE A 85 -13.54 10.86 -2.75
N GLN A 86 -12.86 11.35 -3.79
CA GLN A 86 -11.48 11.83 -3.67
C GLN A 86 -11.32 12.90 -2.58
N ARG A 87 -12.30 13.82 -2.47
CA ARG A 87 -12.32 14.87 -1.43
C ARG A 87 -12.50 14.32 -0.02
N GLN A 88 -13.13 13.17 0.15
CA GLN A 88 -13.30 12.51 1.45
C GLN A 88 -12.06 11.71 1.84
N LEU A 89 -11.34 11.19 0.86
CA LEU A 89 -10.15 10.39 1.09
C LEU A 89 -8.96 11.23 1.54
N VAL A 90 -8.82 12.47 1.05
CA VAL A 90 -7.58 13.24 1.19
C VAL A 90 -7.82 14.61 1.82
N PRO A 91 -7.00 15.02 2.81
CA PRO A 91 -7.00 16.38 3.36
C PRO A 91 -6.87 17.45 2.27
N TRP A 92 -7.44 18.63 2.50
CA TRP A 92 -7.55 19.68 1.49
C TRP A 92 -6.21 20.01 0.83
N GLU A 93 -5.16 20.16 1.62
CA GLU A 93 -3.80 20.51 1.26
C GLU A 93 -3.07 19.42 0.46
N MET A 94 -3.61 18.20 0.42
CA MET A 94 -3.07 17.05 -0.31
C MET A 94 -3.88 16.70 -1.57
N ARG A 95 -5.02 17.38 -1.81
CA ARG A 95 -5.86 17.20 -3.00
C ARG A 95 -5.14 17.76 -4.23
N GLY A 96 -4.61 16.88 -5.07
CA GLY A 96 -3.77 17.25 -6.23
C GLY A 96 -2.40 16.58 -6.20
N LYS A 97 -1.99 16.04 -5.04
CA LYS A 97 -0.86 15.13 -4.94
C LYS A 97 -1.26 13.66 -5.04
N TRP A 98 -2.54 13.34 -4.83
CA TRP A 98 -3.07 11.98 -4.79
C TRP A 98 -3.91 11.61 -6.01
N PHE A 99 -3.72 10.37 -6.47
CA PHE A 99 -4.34 9.78 -7.65
C PHE A 99 -4.99 8.44 -7.27
N PHE A 100 -6.32 8.37 -7.43
CA PHE A 100 -7.14 7.20 -7.05
C PHE A 100 -7.66 6.54 -8.31
N ALA A 101 -6.86 5.66 -8.89
CA ALA A 101 -7.02 5.37 -10.30
C ALA A 101 -6.13 4.24 -10.82
N ALA A 102 -4.81 4.37 -10.68
CA ALA A 102 -3.91 3.72 -11.63
C ALA A 102 -3.61 2.26 -11.28
N SER A 103 -3.79 1.35 -12.25
CA SER A 103 -3.13 0.05 -12.20
C SER A 103 -1.65 0.21 -12.56
N VAL A 104 -0.74 -0.27 -11.71
CA VAL A 104 0.71 -0.24 -11.98
C VAL A 104 1.20 -1.69 -12.05
N PRO A 105 1.75 -2.14 -13.19
CA PRO A 105 2.21 -3.51 -13.33
C PRO A 105 3.50 -3.74 -12.51
N PRO A 106 3.79 -4.98 -12.08
CA PRO A 106 4.92 -5.31 -11.22
C PRO A 106 6.26 -4.76 -11.66
N GLU A 107 6.56 -4.83 -12.96
CA GLU A 107 7.85 -4.46 -13.54
C GLU A 107 8.15 -2.95 -13.46
N LYS A 108 7.16 -2.14 -13.06
CA LYS A 108 7.30 -0.69 -12.84
C LYS A 108 7.42 -0.30 -11.38
N LEU A 109 7.57 -1.28 -10.48
CA LEU A 109 7.63 -1.09 -9.04
C LEU A 109 9.06 -1.27 -8.53
N THR A 110 9.52 -0.30 -7.74
CA THR A 110 10.69 -0.46 -6.87
C THR A 110 10.21 -0.49 -5.42
N VAL A 111 10.76 -1.38 -4.61
CA VAL A 111 10.33 -1.61 -3.22
C VAL A 111 11.30 -0.93 -2.27
N GLU A 112 10.75 -0.17 -1.33
CA GLU A 112 11.48 0.41 -0.22
C GLU A 112 10.77 0.10 1.11
N ILE A 113 11.54 -0.23 2.14
CA ILE A 113 11.01 -0.58 3.47
C ILE A 113 11.43 0.46 4.48
N ARG A 114 10.47 0.84 5.33
CA ARG A 114 10.72 1.76 6.43
C ARG A 114 11.24 1.01 7.65
N HIS A 115 12.47 1.32 8.04
CA HIS A 115 13.00 1.03 9.37
C HIS A 115 12.90 2.32 10.21
N ASP A 116 13.91 3.18 10.10
CA ASP A 116 13.89 4.57 10.54
C ASP A 116 13.60 5.51 9.35
N ASP A 117 14.29 5.26 8.23
CA ASP A 117 14.05 5.83 6.91
C ASP A 117 13.66 4.73 5.90
N TYR A 118 13.34 5.13 4.67
CA TYR A 118 13.09 4.20 3.57
C TYR A 118 14.40 3.75 2.93
N GLU A 119 14.61 2.45 2.90
CA GLU A 119 15.75 1.82 2.25
C GLU A 119 15.27 0.94 1.09
N PRO A 120 15.89 1.05 -0.11
CA PRO A 120 15.55 0.20 -1.23
C PRO A 120 15.90 -1.26 -0.93
N VAL A 121 15.03 -2.19 -1.31
CA VAL A 121 15.26 -3.62 -1.15
C VAL A 121 15.89 -4.18 -2.43
N PRO A 122 17.11 -4.73 -2.39
CA PRO A 122 17.72 -5.39 -3.53
C PRO A 122 16.85 -6.53 -4.08
N PRO A 123 16.86 -6.82 -5.40
CA PRO A 123 16.01 -7.86 -5.98
C PRO A 123 16.21 -9.26 -5.39
N ASP A 124 17.43 -9.61 -5.01
CA ASP A 124 17.81 -10.86 -4.37
C ASP A 124 17.26 -10.97 -2.94
N GLU A 125 17.32 -9.88 -2.17
CA GLU A 125 16.72 -9.81 -0.83
C GLU A 125 15.19 -9.77 -0.88
N LEU A 126 14.61 -9.13 -1.91
CA LEU A 126 13.17 -9.02 -2.08
C LEU A 126 12.52 -10.40 -2.19
N ALA A 127 13.12 -11.34 -2.93
CA ALA A 127 12.60 -12.70 -3.06
C ALA A 127 12.52 -13.43 -1.70
N GLY A 128 13.58 -13.32 -0.88
CA GLY A 128 13.60 -13.89 0.47
C GLY A 128 12.56 -13.25 1.38
N LEU A 129 12.45 -11.92 1.34
CA LEU A 129 11.43 -11.21 2.11
C LEU A 129 10.00 -11.61 1.70
N ILE A 130 9.71 -11.73 0.40
CA ILE A 130 8.39 -12.18 -0.07
C ILE A 130 8.07 -13.57 0.50
N HIS A 131 9.04 -14.48 0.46
CA HIS A 131 8.90 -15.82 1.02
C HIS A 131 8.57 -15.79 2.51
N ASP A 132 9.33 -15.03 3.30
CA ASP A 132 9.13 -14.91 4.75
C ASP A 132 7.76 -14.30 5.09
N ILE A 133 7.34 -13.27 4.34
CA ILE A 133 6.02 -12.67 4.52
C ILE A 133 4.93 -13.70 4.19
N ASP A 134 5.05 -14.47 3.10
CA ASP A 134 4.04 -15.48 2.75
C ASP A 134 3.95 -16.62 3.76
N LEU A 135 5.07 -17.06 4.34
CA LEU A 135 5.06 -18.04 5.42
C LEU A 135 4.32 -17.49 6.64
N GLU A 136 4.68 -16.28 7.06
CA GLU A 136 4.06 -15.64 8.21
C GLU A 136 2.57 -15.35 7.96
N ARG A 137 2.20 -14.99 6.72
CA ARG A 137 0.80 -14.80 6.28
C ARG A 137 -0.08 -16.04 6.47
N GLN A 138 0.48 -17.26 6.46
CA GLN A 138 -0.29 -18.49 6.70
C GLN A 138 -0.81 -18.58 8.13
N ASN A 139 -0.18 -17.86 9.06
CA ASN A 139 -0.63 -17.76 10.46
C ASN A 139 -1.84 -16.84 10.62
N PHE A 140 -2.22 -16.11 9.55
CA PHE A 140 -3.36 -15.21 9.57
C PHE A 140 -4.60 -15.87 9.00
N ARG A 141 -5.71 -15.74 9.72
CA ARG A 141 -7.04 -15.94 9.17
C ARG A 141 -7.58 -14.58 8.74
N PHE A 142 -7.70 -14.40 7.44
CA PHE A 142 -8.38 -13.25 6.89
C PHE A 142 -9.88 -13.55 6.88
N GLU A 143 -10.59 -13.12 7.91
CA GLU A 143 -12.05 -13.15 7.85
C GLU A 143 -12.52 -11.99 6.98
N ALA A 144 -13.19 -12.32 5.87
CA ALA A 144 -13.82 -11.31 5.05
C ALA A 144 -15.04 -10.76 5.79
N GLY A 145 -15.02 -9.48 6.13
CA GLY A 145 -16.19 -8.78 6.63
C GLY A 145 -17.28 -8.67 5.57
N PRO A 146 -18.47 -8.18 5.92
CA PRO A 146 -19.60 -8.05 5.00
C PRO A 146 -19.31 -7.18 3.77
N HIS A 147 -18.24 -6.37 3.77
CA HIS A 147 -17.77 -5.61 2.61
C HIS A 147 -16.39 -6.08 2.10
N GLY A 148 -15.99 -7.28 2.51
CA GLY A 148 -14.77 -8.00 2.13
C GLY A 148 -13.53 -7.63 2.94
N GLU A 149 -13.59 -6.65 3.84
CA GLU A 149 -12.48 -6.23 4.71
C GLU A 149 -11.90 -7.38 5.52
N ILE A 150 -10.70 -7.20 6.08
CA ILE A 150 -10.23 -8.10 7.12
C ILE A 150 -11.01 -7.70 8.39
N ALA A 151 -12.07 -8.47 8.70
CA ALA A 151 -13.02 -8.19 9.78
C ALA A 151 -12.40 -8.38 11.16
N ASP A 152 -11.50 -9.34 11.26
CA ASP A 152 -10.75 -9.60 12.47
C ASP A 152 -9.37 -10.13 12.07
N LEU A 153 -8.34 -9.47 12.57
CA LEU A 153 -7.00 -10.02 12.56
C LEU A 153 -6.80 -10.48 13.99
N ILE A 154 -6.92 -11.78 14.25
CA ILE A 154 -6.47 -12.34 15.53
C ILE A 154 -4.94 -12.25 15.48
N ALA A 155 -4.44 -11.05 15.79
CA ALA A 155 -3.03 -10.71 15.80
C ALA A 155 -2.40 -11.43 16.99
N SER A 156 -1.98 -12.68 16.75
CA SER A 156 -0.74 -13.12 17.37
C SER A 156 0.35 -12.11 17.00
N ARG A 157 1.31 -11.88 17.90
CA ARG A 157 2.37 -10.85 17.87
C ARG A 157 3.25 -10.87 16.59
N SER A 158 2.66 -10.61 15.44
CA SER A 158 3.30 -10.77 14.15
C SER A 158 4.04 -9.49 13.76
N TRP A 159 5.24 -9.68 13.26
CA TRP A 159 6.08 -8.61 12.74
C TRP A 159 5.48 -7.94 11.49
N LEU A 160 4.44 -8.55 10.87
CA LEU A 160 3.69 -7.96 9.76
C LEU A 160 2.73 -6.85 10.17
N VAL A 161 2.33 -6.79 11.45
CA VAL A 161 1.25 -5.93 11.96
C VAL A 161 1.78 -4.80 12.83
N ASP A 162 2.61 -5.13 13.82
CA ASP A 162 2.90 -4.21 14.93
C ASP A 162 4.25 -3.48 14.82
N GLY A 163 5.30 -4.09 14.27
CA GLY A 163 6.66 -3.58 14.49
C GLY A 163 7.08 -3.63 15.98
N PRO A 164 8.38 -3.73 16.30
CA PRO A 164 9.50 -3.09 15.62
C PRO A 164 10.45 -4.10 14.96
N SER A 165 11.23 -3.62 13.99
CA SER A 165 12.22 -4.36 13.18
C SER A 165 11.71 -5.55 12.36
N VAL A 166 11.70 -5.39 11.02
CA VAL A 166 11.87 -6.55 10.12
C VAL A 166 13.16 -7.25 10.56
N PRO A 167 13.17 -8.57 10.82
CA PRO A 167 14.40 -9.28 11.11
C PRO A 167 15.37 -9.02 9.96
N LYS A 168 16.54 -8.41 10.22
CA LYS A 168 17.63 -8.41 9.25
C LYS A 168 17.92 -9.88 8.97
N VAL A 169 17.58 -10.32 7.75
CA VAL A 169 17.79 -11.63 7.14
C VAL A 169 18.34 -12.67 8.12
N LEU A 170 17.51 -13.66 8.48
CA LEU A 170 18.00 -14.86 9.15
C LEU A 170 18.89 -15.63 8.15
N THR A 171 20.16 -15.24 8.05
CA THR A 171 21.19 -16.06 7.45
C THR A 171 21.22 -17.37 8.21
N VAL A 172 20.75 -18.45 7.58
CA VAL A 172 20.95 -19.83 8.01
C VAL A 172 22.32 -20.29 7.55
#